data_AF-A0A2V9XQJ3-F1
#
_entry.id   AF-A0A2V9XQJ3-F1
#
_cell.length_a   1.000
_cell.length_b   1.000
_cell.length_c   1.000
_cell.angle_alpha   90.00
_cell.angle_beta   90.00
_cell.angle_gamma   90.00
#
_symmetry.space_group_name_H-M   'P 1'
#
loop_
_entity.id
_entity.type
_entity.pdbx_description
1 polymer ?
#
loop_
_entity_poly.entity_id
_entity_poly.type
_entity_poly.pdbx_seq_one_letter_code
_entity_poly.pdbx_strand_id
1 'polypeptide(L)' 'MLVRFWGVRGSIPTPGPGTVHFGGNTPCVEVRAGGEIIILDSGTGIRQLGAALSSEFNGKPLHLTILITHTHWDH' A
#
# COMPACT_ATOMS: atom_id res chain seq x y z
N MET A 1 17.07 2.05 -3.07
CA MET A 1 15.91 1.26 -2.60
C MET A 1 14.98 2.22 -1.89
N LEU A 2 13.67 2.16 -2.18
CA LEU A 2 12.64 2.96 -1.52
C LEU A 2 11.59 2.03 -0.91
N VAL A 3 11.16 2.34 0.31
CA VAL A 3 10.06 1.65 0.99
C VAL A 3 9.07 2.71 1.44
N ARG A 4 7.79 2.55 1.09
CA ARG A 4 6.72 3.46 1.48
C ARG A 4 5.57 2.67 2.09
N PHE A 5 5.12 3.13 3.25
CA PHE A 5 4.00 2.54 3.96
C PHE A 5 2.72 3.28 3.58
N TRP A 6 1.78 2.58 2.96
CA TRP A 6 0.45 3.08 2.62
C TRP A 6 -0.60 2.73 3.67
N GLY A 7 -0.31 1.73 4.50
CA GLY A 7 -1.03 1.44 5.74
C GLY A 7 -0.17 0.69 6.75
N VAL A 8 -0.41 0.98 8.02
CA VAL A 8 0.39 0.56 9.19
C VAL A 8 -0.47 0.17 10.39
N ARG A 9 -1.77 0.01 10.19
CA ARG A 9 -2.71 -0.51 11.20
C ARG A 9 -2.87 -2.02 11.02
N GLY A 10 -3.40 -2.69 12.04
CA GLY A 10 -3.74 -4.11 11.96
C GLY A 10 -5.10 -4.32 11.30
N SER A 11 -5.86 -5.28 11.82
CA SER A 11 -7.08 -5.82 11.20
C SER A 11 -8.21 -4.84 10.91
N ILE A 12 -8.24 -3.71 11.62
CA ILE A 12 -9.32 -2.73 11.46
C ILE A 12 -8.69 -1.40 11.07
N PRO A 13 -9.13 -0.78 9.96
CA PRO A 13 -8.72 0.58 9.66
C PRO A 13 -9.23 1.51 10.76
N THR A 14 -8.35 2.33 11.29
CA THR A 14 -8.63 3.22 12.43
C THR A 14 -8.40 4.67 12.03
N PRO A 15 -9.18 5.26 11.10
CA PRO A 15 -9.06 6.67 10.77
C PRO A 15 -9.61 7.54 11.93
N GLY A 16 -8.87 8.57 12.33
CA GLY A 16 -9.35 9.52 13.33
C GLY A 16 -8.26 10.46 13.86
N PRO A 17 -8.64 11.52 14.60
CA PRO A 17 -7.68 12.51 15.12
C PRO A 17 -6.56 11.91 15.98
N GLY A 18 -6.87 10.84 16.75
CA GLY A 18 -5.89 10.16 17.58
C GLY A 18 -4.90 9.25 16.84
N THR A 19 -5.17 8.92 15.57
CA THR A 19 -4.40 7.93 14.79
C THR A 19 -3.83 8.51 13.49
N VAL A 20 -4.30 9.68 13.06
CA VAL A 20 -3.94 10.30 11.78
C VAL A 20 -2.44 10.61 11.64
N HIS A 21 -1.72 10.81 12.75
CA HIS A 21 -0.28 11.10 12.71
C HIS A 21 0.52 10.05 11.92
N PHE A 22 0.15 8.77 12.04
CA PHE A 22 0.75 7.68 11.26
C PHE A 22 -0.19 7.05 10.22
N GLY A 23 -1.42 7.57 10.09
CA GLY A 23 -2.45 7.05 9.18
C GLY A 23 -3.39 6.02 9.81
N GLY A 24 -4.46 5.68 9.07
CA GLY A 24 -5.54 4.80 9.54
C GLY A 24 -5.72 3.52 8.72
N ASN A 25 -4.92 3.31 7.67
CA ASN A 25 -5.09 2.18 6.75
C ASN A 25 -4.45 0.89 7.28
N THR A 26 -5.01 -0.26 6.91
CA THR A 26 -4.48 -1.61 7.17
C THR A 26 -3.31 -1.93 6.23
N PRO A 27 -2.54 -3.01 6.46
CA PRO A 27 -1.21 -3.19 5.87
C PRO A 27 -1.18 -3.08 4.34
N CYS A 28 -0.31 -2.20 3.84
CA CYS A 28 0.02 -2.11 2.43
C CYS A 28 1.36 -1.37 2.32
N VAL A 29 2.37 -2.01 1.75
CA VAL A 29 3.72 -1.47 1.64
C VAL A 29 4.20 -1.54 0.21
N GLU A 30 4.72 -0.44 -0.30
CA GLU A 30 5.37 -0.36 -1.59
C GLU A 30 6.88 -0.43 -1.41
N VAL A 31 7.53 -1.33 -2.13
CA VAL A 31 8.97 -1.45 -2.22
C VAL A 31 9.39 -1.21 -3.67
N ARG A 32 10.34 -0.30 -3.88
CA ARG A 32 10.98 -0.05 -5.18
C ARG A 32 12.47 -0.32 -5.11
N ALA A 33 12.92 -1.32 -5.86
CA ALA A 33 14.31 -1.74 -5.90
C ALA A 33 14.66 -2.38 -7.23
N GLY A 34 15.81 -2.06 -7.82
CA GLY A 34 16.29 -2.72 -9.04
C GLY A 34 15.38 -2.54 -10.27
N GLY A 35 14.53 -1.50 -10.31
CA GLY A 35 13.54 -1.31 -11.37
C GLY A 35 12.20 -2.02 -11.12
N GLU A 36 12.11 -2.83 -10.08
CA GLU A 36 10.89 -3.53 -9.68
C GLU A 36 10.02 -2.68 -8.76
N ILE A 37 8.71 -2.86 -8.88
CA ILE A 37 7.69 -2.37 -7.93
C ILE A 37 7.04 -3.60 -7.29
N ILE A 38 7.22 -3.74 -5.99
CA ILE A 38 6.67 -4.83 -5.20
C ILE A 38 5.71 -4.23 -4.17
N ILE A 39 4.50 -4.77 -4.11
CA ILE A 39 3.50 -4.43 -3.11
C ILE A 39 3.44 -5.60 -2.12
N LEU A 40 3.67 -5.32 -0.85
CA LEU A 40 3.47 -6.27 0.25
C LEU A 40 2.12 -5.97 0.88
N ASP A 41 1.21 -6.92 0.76
CA ASP A 41 -0.20 -6.82 1.16
C ASP A 41 -0.98 -5.68 0.46
N SER A 42 -2.27 -5.90 0.36
CA SER A 42 -3.28 -5.15 -0.34
C SER A 42 -4.46 -4.74 0.56
N GLY A 43 -4.16 -4.48 1.84
CA GLY A 43 -5.10 -3.90 2.79
C GLY A 43 -5.63 -2.53 2.35
N THR A 44 -6.36 -1.83 3.22
CA THR A 44 -7.06 -0.58 2.84
C THR A 44 -6.13 0.53 2.33
N GLY A 45 -4.81 0.46 2.59
CA GLY A 45 -3.80 1.34 2.01
C GLY A 45 -3.66 1.23 0.49
N ILE A 46 -4.07 0.10 -0.10
CA ILE A 46 -3.98 -0.18 -1.55
C ILE A 46 -4.71 0.88 -2.38
N ARG A 47 -5.77 1.48 -1.83
CA ARG A 47 -6.55 2.52 -2.51
C ARG A 47 -5.73 3.79 -2.75
N GLN A 48 -4.95 4.23 -1.76
CA GLN A 48 -4.09 5.41 -1.90
C GLN A 48 -2.87 5.11 -2.77
N LEU A 49 -2.30 3.92 -2.64
CA LEU A 49 -1.23 3.45 -3.52
C LEU A 49 -1.69 3.43 -4.98
N GLY A 50 -2.85 2.85 -5.27
CA GLY A 50 -3.41 2.78 -6.63
C GLY A 50 -3.64 4.15 -7.25
N ALA A 51 -4.15 5.13 -6.48
CA ALA A 51 -4.29 6.51 -6.96
C ALA A 51 -2.95 7.16 -7.30
N ALA A 52 -1.93 6.93 -6.46
CA ALA A 52 -0.58 7.46 -6.70
C ALA A 52 0.08 6.82 -7.93
N LEU A 53 -0.01 5.49 -8.08
CA LEU A 53 0.50 4.78 -9.26
C LEU A 53 -0.23 5.20 -10.54
N SER A 54 -1.54 5.37 -10.48
CA SER A 54 -2.34 5.85 -11.62
C SER A 54 -1.89 7.24 -12.07
N SER A 55 -1.68 8.16 -11.13
CA SER A 55 -1.17 9.50 -11.40
C SER A 55 0.26 9.49 -11.95
N GLU A 56 1.12 8.61 -11.42
CA GLU A 56 2.52 8.52 -11.83
C GLU A 56 2.68 7.95 -13.25
N PHE A 57 1.95 6.87 -13.55
CA PHE A 57 2.06 6.17 -14.82
C PHE A 57 1.22 6.82 -15.92
N ASN A 58 0.23 7.65 -15.57
CA ASN A 58 -0.57 8.45 -16.50
C ASN A 58 -1.12 7.61 -17.67
N GLY A 59 -1.73 6.46 -17.35
CA GLY A 59 -2.31 5.53 -18.33
C GLY A 59 -1.31 4.63 -19.06
N LYS A 60 -0.01 4.74 -18.78
CA LYS A 60 0.99 3.78 -19.29
C LYS A 60 0.84 2.41 -18.60
N PRO A 61 1.18 1.31 -19.28
CA PRO A 61 1.21 -0.02 -18.67
C PRO A 61 2.09 -0.05 -17.43
N LEU A 62 1.60 -0.74 -16.40
CA LEU A 62 2.25 -0.88 -15.10
C LEU A 62 2.58 -2.36 -14.88
N HIS A 63 3.85 -2.67 -14.73
CA HIS A 63 4.34 -3.98 -14.31
C HIS A 63 4.71 -3.90 -12.83
N LEU A 64 4.10 -4.75 -12.01
CA LEU A 64 4.38 -4.86 -10.59
C LEU A 64 4.06 -6.27 -10.08
N THR A 65 4.57 -6.57 -8.89
CA THR A 65 4.28 -7.82 -8.17
C THR A 65 3.53 -7.51 -6.88
N ILE A 66 2.45 -8.24 -6.60
CA ILE A 66 1.77 -8.19 -5.30
C ILE A 66 2.09 -9.49 -4.57
N LEU A 67 2.61 -9.38 -3.35
CA LEU A 67 2.88 -10.50 -2.44
C LEU A 67 1.93 -10.38 -1.25
N ILE A 68 1.08 -11.39 -1.07
CA ILE A 68 0.13 -11.48 0.04
C ILE A 68 0.74 -12.36 1.12
N THR A 69 0.89 -11.84 2.33
CA THR A 69 1.50 -12.55 3.45
C THR A 69 0.61 -13.69 3.96
N HIS A 70 -0.70 -13.46 4.04
CA HIS A 70 -1.74 -14.43 4.38
C HIS A 70 -3.11 -13.87 3.98
N THR A 71 -4.17 -14.69 4.09
CA THR A 71 -5.48 -14.38 3.49
C THR A 71 -6.50 -13.85 4.50
N HIS A 72 -6.07 -13.09 5.51
CA HIS A 72 -7.02 -12.26 6.26
C HIS A 72 -7.43 -11.05 5.41
N TRP A 73 -8.62 -10.53 5.66
CA TRP A 73 -9.25 -9.52 4.79
C TRP A 73 -8.56 -8.15 4.80
N ASP A 74 -7.76 -7.89 5.82
CA ASP A 74 -7.01 -6.64 5.98
C ASP A 74 -5.67 -6.64 5.26
N HIS A 75 -5.31 -7.73 4.59
CA HIS A 75 -4.09 -7.96 3.80
C HIS A 75 -4.38 -8.14 2.31
#